data_AF-A0A367IIJ1-F1
#
_entry.id   AF-A0A367IIJ1-F1
#
_cell.length_a   1.000
_cell.length_b   1.000
_cell.length_c   1.000
_cell.angle_alpha   90.00
_cell.angle_beta   90.00
_cell.angle_gamma   90.00
#
_symmetry.space_group_name_H-M   'P 1'
#
loop_
_entity.id
_entity.type
_entity.pdbx_description
1 polymer ?
#
loop_
_entity_poly.entity_id
_entity_poly.type
_entity_poly.pdbx_seq_one_letter_code
_entity_poly.pdbx_strand_id
1 'polypeptide(L)'
;GYSVASYLMQIKDRHNGNLLVDDVGHIIHIDFGFILSNSPGSVGFEMAPFKLPQEYIDILGGVDSDVFAEYKALTKAAFLAVRKHSDNILLLTEMMSKDSKLPCFQNGPATVSALRDRFQLQLTEPQVEAYVDKLIMSSCSAKLNVG
;
A
#
# COMPACT_ATOMS: atom_id res chain seq x y z
N GLY A 1 -9.23 0.54 0.97
CA GLY A 1 -8.76 1.36 -0.17
C GLY A 1 -7.30 1.76 -0.03
N TYR A 2 -6.99 2.68 0.89
CA TYR A 2 -5.62 3.19 1.08
C TYR A 2 -4.57 2.13 1.39
N SER A 3 -4.90 1.03 2.06
CA SER A 3 -3.98 -0.10 2.27
C SER A 3 -3.44 -0.67 0.95
N VAL A 4 -4.33 -0.90 -0.02
CA VAL A 4 -3.98 -1.41 -1.36
C VAL A 4 -3.18 -0.37 -2.14
N ALA A 5 -3.61 0.90 -2.12
CA ALA A 5 -2.92 1.99 -2.81
C ALA A 5 -1.50 2.21 -2.24
N SER A 6 -1.35 2.19 -0.91
CA SER A 6 -0.08 2.38 -0.22
C SER A 6 0.90 1.26 -0.54
N TYR A 7 0.42 0.01 -0.54
CA TYR A 7 1.23 -1.13 -0.91
C TYR A 7 1.68 -1.07 -2.38
N LEU A 8 0.73 -0.89 -3.32
CA LEU A 8 1.04 -0.88 -4.76
C LEU A 8 1.95 0.29 -5.13
N MET A 9 1.65 1.49 -4.65
CA MET A 9 2.41 2.69 -4.98
C MET A 9 3.63 2.90 -4.09
N GLN A 10 3.86 2.02 -3.10
CA GLN A 10 4.92 2.18 -2.09
C GLN A 10 4.88 3.58 -1.47
N ILE A 11 3.70 3.99 -1.01
CA ILE A 11 3.50 5.27 -0.34
C ILE A 11 4.13 5.17 1.05
N LYS A 12 5.16 5.97 1.28
CA LYS A 12 5.95 5.98 2.51
C LYS A 12 5.68 7.23 3.33
N ASP A 13 6.36 7.34 4.47
CA ASP A 13 6.27 8.49 5.36
C ASP A 13 4.82 8.71 5.83
N ARG A 14 4.11 7.61 6.12
CA ARG A 14 2.74 7.71 6.62
C ARG A 14 2.80 7.99 8.11
N HIS A 15 2.52 9.22 8.52
CA HIS A 15 2.38 9.63 9.92
C HIS A 15 1.06 10.36 10.13
N ASN A 16 0.66 10.61 11.39
CA ASN A 16 -0.66 11.19 11.70
C ASN A 16 -0.89 12.56 11.01
N GLY A 17 0.17 13.36 10.81
CA GLY A 17 0.09 14.60 10.02
C GLY A 17 -0.28 14.43 8.54
N ASN A 18 -0.13 13.22 7.97
CA ASN A 18 -0.44 12.90 6.58
C ASN A 18 -1.79 12.18 6.42
N LEU A 19 -2.54 12.02 7.51
CA LEU A 19 -3.79 11.26 7.59
C LEU A 19 -4.88 12.19 8.11
N LEU A 20 -5.73 12.67 7.22
CA LEU A 20 -6.91 13.44 7.58
C LEU A 20 -8.10 12.51 7.82
N VAL A 21 -9.07 12.98 8.59
CA VAL A 21 -10.36 12.31 8.78
C VAL A 21 -11.46 13.32 8.50
N ASP A 22 -12.43 12.94 7.67
CA ASP A 22 -13.60 13.78 7.39
C ASP A 22 -14.69 13.64 8.47
N ASP A 23 -15.77 14.40 8.34
CA ASP A 23 -16.88 14.44 9.29
C ASP A 23 -17.75 13.17 9.32
N VAL A 24 -17.54 12.25 8.36
CA VAL A 24 -18.21 10.95 8.29
C VAL A 24 -17.27 9.77 8.59
N GLY A 25 -16.02 10.05 8.95
CA GLY A 25 -15.06 9.04 9.41
C GLY A 25 -14.20 8.41 8.31
N HIS A 26 -14.17 8.95 7.09
CA HIS A 26 -13.25 8.49 6.07
C HIS A 26 -11.83 8.99 6.35
N ILE A 27 -10.86 8.10 6.19
CA ILE A 27 -9.44 8.45 6.23
C ILE A 27 -9.03 8.95 4.85
N ILE A 28 -8.35 10.10 4.78
CA ILE A 28 -7.82 10.69 3.56
C ILE A 28 -6.31 10.86 3.71
N HIS A 29 -5.53 10.15 2.87
CA HIS A 29 -4.08 10.34 2.83
C HIS A 29 -3.75 11.59 2.00
N ILE A 30 -2.90 12.45 2.56
CA ILE A 30 -2.33 13.62 1.90
C ILE A 30 -0.81 13.54 1.86
N ASP A 31 -0.17 14.43 1.09
CA ASP A 31 1.28 14.52 0.92
C ASP A 31 1.91 13.20 0.41
N PHE A 32 2.13 13.09 -0.89
CA PHE A 32 2.72 11.90 -1.52
C PHE A 32 4.19 12.11 -1.91
N GLY A 33 4.95 12.87 -1.11
CA GLY A 33 6.36 13.17 -1.40
C GLY A 33 7.26 11.92 -1.57
N PHE A 34 6.91 10.80 -0.94
CA PHE A 34 7.67 9.55 -1.00
C PHE A 34 6.83 8.40 -1.52
N ILE A 35 6.99 8.10 -2.81
CA ILE A 35 6.31 7.00 -3.51
C ILE A 35 7.29 6.21 -4.37
N LEU A 36 6.87 4.99 -4.75
CA LEU A 36 7.59 4.08 -5.64
C LEU A 36 9.03 3.83 -5.15
N SER A 37 10.04 4.23 -5.92
CA SER A 37 11.44 4.06 -5.53
C SER A 37 11.94 5.13 -4.56
N ASN A 38 11.21 6.24 -4.36
CA ASN A 38 11.63 7.30 -3.45
C ASN A 38 11.44 6.87 -1.99
N SER A 39 12.29 7.33 -1.08
CA SER A 39 12.21 7.01 0.36
C SER A 39 12.77 8.17 1.19
N PRO A 40 12.18 8.50 2.35
CA PRO A 40 12.83 9.37 3.32
C PRO A 40 13.96 8.60 4.00
N GLY A 41 15.17 9.16 4.06
CA GLY A 41 16.29 8.61 4.85
C GLY A 41 16.92 7.30 4.32
N SER A 42 17.66 6.62 5.19
CA SER A 42 18.41 5.40 4.88
C SER A 42 17.53 4.15 4.76
N VAL A 43 17.98 3.21 3.91
CA VAL A 43 17.35 1.92 3.58
C VAL A 43 16.82 1.19 4.84
N GLY A 44 15.51 0.88 4.87
CA GLY A 44 14.91 -0.03 5.86
C GLY A 44 13.87 0.58 6.81
N PHE A 45 13.51 1.86 6.65
CA PHE A 45 12.67 2.58 7.62
C PHE A 45 11.19 2.13 7.68
N GLU A 46 10.69 1.39 6.69
CA GLU A 46 9.33 0.83 6.71
C GLU A 46 9.35 -0.60 6.12
N MET A 47 9.38 -1.61 6.99
CA MET A 47 9.33 -3.03 6.58
C MET A 47 7.89 -3.54 6.39
N ALA A 48 6.90 -2.80 6.90
CA ALA A 48 5.49 -3.15 6.77
C ALA A 48 5.01 -2.93 5.33
N PRO A 49 4.16 -3.83 4.78
CA PRO A 49 3.56 -3.62 3.45
C PRO A 49 2.79 -2.31 3.30
N PHE A 50 2.13 -1.87 4.36
CA PHE A 50 1.47 -0.57 4.51
C PHE A 50 1.26 -0.28 6.00
N LYS A 51 0.95 0.98 6.34
CA LYS A 51 0.71 1.38 7.72
C LYS A 51 -0.66 0.93 8.21
N LEU A 52 -0.69 0.13 9.27
CA LEU A 52 -1.90 -0.32 9.96
C LEU A 52 -1.59 -0.43 11.46
N PRO A 53 -1.57 0.70 12.17
CA PRO A 53 -1.12 0.74 13.56
C PRO A 53 -2.21 0.19 14.50
N GLN A 54 -1.84 -0.08 15.75
CA GLN A 54 -2.73 -0.72 16.73
C GLN A 54 -4.03 0.07 16.94
N GLU A 55 -3.96 1.41 16.92
CA GLU A 55 -5.13 2.27 17.09
C GLU A 55 -6.19 2.03 16.01
N TYR A 56 -5.78 1.68 14.79
CA TYR A 56 -6.73 1.35 13.71
C TYR A 56 -7.37 -0.01 13.95
N ILE A 57 -6.58 -0.97 14.44
CA ILE A 57 -7.07 -2.31 14.81
C ILE A 57 -8.08 -2.19 15.96
N ASP A 58 -7.81 -1.34 16.94
CA ASP A 58 -8.69 -1.09 18.08
C ASP A 58 -10.01 -0.45 17.64
N ILE A 59 -9.99 0.50 16.71
CA ILE A 59 -11.19 1.09 16.10
C ILE A 59 -12.02 0.03 15.37
N LEU A 60 -11.35 -0.91 14.68
CA LEU A 60 -12.01 -2.04 14.04
C LEU A 60 -12.47 -3.11 15.03
N GLY A 61 -12.25 -2.95 16.35
CA GLY A 61 -12.70 -3.88 17.37
C GLY A 61 -11.79 -5.10 17.58
N GLY A 62 -10.54 -5.04 17.10
CA GLY A 62 -9.57 -6.14 17.20
C GLY A 62 -9.53 -7.05 15.97
N VAL A 63 -8.47 -7.86 15.85
CA VAL A 63 -8.24 -8.73 14.67
C VAL A 63 -9.25 -9.86 14.51
N ASP A 64 -9.97 -10.20 15.58
CA ASP A 64 -10.98 -11.26 15.62
C ASP A 64 -12.41 -10.72 15.46
N SER A 65 -12.59 -9.41 15.23
CA SER A 65 -13.92 -8.81 15.07
C SER A 65 -14.51 -9.04 13.68
N ASP A 66 -15.84 -8.97 13.60
CA ASP A 66 -16.56 -9.00 12.31
C ASP A 66 -16.19 -7.81 11.42
N VAL A 67 -15.94 -6.64 12.02
CA VAL A 67 -15.56 -5.42 11.28
C VAL A 67 -14.16 -5.55 10.68
N PHE A 68 -13.22 -6.19 11.39
CA PHE A 68 -11.90 -6.49 10.85
C PHE A 68 -11.97 -7.56 9.76
N ALA A 69 -12.86 -8.55 9.91
CA ALA A 69 -13.14 -9.53 8.85
C ALA A 69 -13.69 -8.85 7.58
N GLU A 70 -14.61 -7.89 7.72
CA GLU A 70 -15.11 -7.08 6.61
C GLU A 70 -13.99 -6.24 5.97
N TYR A 71 -13.15 -5.58 6.77
CA TYR A 71 -11.97 -4.86 6.28
C TYR A 71 -11.05 -5.76 5.43
N LYS A 72 -10.79 -7.00 5.88
CA LYS A 72 -10.01 -7.98 5.12
C LYS A 72 -10.70 -8.33 3.79
N ALA A 73 -12.00 -8.60 3.81
CA ALA A 73 -12.77 -8.93 2.62
C ALA A 73 -12.75 -7.79 1.60
N LEU A 74 -13.01 -6.56 2.03
CA LEU A 74 -12.95 -5.36 1.19
C LEU A 74 -11.55 -5.11 0.62
N THR A 75 -10.50 -5.37 1.40
CA THR A 75 -9.11 -5.22 0.96
C THR A 75 -8.76 -6.25 -0.13
N LYS A 76 -9.19 -7.51 0.04
CA LYS A 76 -9.04 -8.58 -0.98
C LYS A 76 -9.79 -8.22 -2.26
N ALA A 77 -11.06 -7.82 -2.14
CA ALA A 77 -11.88 -7.41 -3.28
C ALA A 77 -11.27 -6.21 -4.03
N ALA A 78 -10.78 -5.20 -3.30
CA ALA A 78 -10.11 -4.04 -3.90
C ALA A 78 -8.82 -4.43 -4.62
N PHE A 79 -8.03 -5.36 -4.05
CA PHE A 79 -6.80 -5.85 -4.69
C PHE A 79 -7.09 -6.62 -5.97
N LEU A 80 -8.10 -7.48 -5.96
CA LEU A 80 -8.57 -8.20 -7.15
C LEU A 80 -9.08 -7.25 -8.23
N ALA A 81 -9.85 -6.23 -7.84
CA ALA A 81 -10.39 -5.24 -8.76
C ALA A 81 -9.25 -4.45 -9.44
N VAL A 82 -8.29 -3.92 -8.68
CA VAL A 82 -7.19 -3.14 -9.25
C VAL A 82 -6.25 -3.99 -10.11
N ARG A 83 -6.08 -5.28 -9.79
CA ARG A 83 -5.33 -6.24 -10.63
C ARG A 83 -5.88 -6.36 -12.05
N LYS A 84 -7.21 -6.29 -12.22
CA LYS A 84 -7.84 -6.32 -13.56
C LYS A 84 -7.49 -5.09 -14.41
N HIS A 85 -6.96 -4.04 -13.78
CA HIS A 85 -6.57 -2.78 -14.42
C HIS A 85 -5.05 -2.53 -14.36
N SER A 86 -4.24 -3.55 -14.04
CA SER A 86 -2.79 -3.41 -13.87
C SER A 86 -2.11 -2.84 -15.11
N ASP A 87 -2.51 -3.28 -16.31
CA ASP A 87 -1.85 -2.90 -17.55
C ASP A 87 -1.97 -1.39 -17.80
N ASN A 88 -3.12 -0.80 -17.51
CA ASN A 88 -3.33 0.65 -17.64
C ASN A 88 -2.47 1.42 -16.63
N ILE A 89 -2.40 0.95 -15.38
CA ILE A 89 -1.62 1.60 -14.32
C ILE A 89 -0.12 1.51 -14.64
N LEU A 90 0.34 0.35 -15.11
CA LEU A 90 1.73 0.12 -15.50
C LEU A 90 2.11 0.99 -16.70
N LEU A 91 1.26 1.04 -17.73
CA LEU A 91 1.48 1.87 -18.92
C LEU A 91 1.56 3.36 -18.56
N LEU A 92 0.63 3.86 -17.74
CA LEU A 92 0.67 5.25 -17.27
C LEU A 92 1.96 5.54 -16.49
N THR A 93 2.35 4.63 -15.60
CA THR A 93 3.57 4.77 -14.81
C THR A 93 4.82 4.75 -15.68
N GLU A 94 4.88 3.89 -16.69
CA GLU A 94 5.96 3.81 -17.66
C GLU A 94 6.09 5.11 -18.46
N MET A 95 4.97 5.62 -18.99
CA MET A 95 4.95 6.90 -19.72
C MET A 95 5.42 8.07 -18.85
N MET A 96 4.99 8.11 -17.58
CA MET A 96 5.43 9.15 -16.63
C MET A 96 6.89 9.00 -16.22
N SER A 97 7.47 7.80 -16.29
CA SER A 97 8.85 7.54 -15.90
C SER A 97 9.86 8.02 -16.95
N LYS A 98 9.48 8.04 -18.22
CA LYS A 98 10.35 8.39 -19.33
C LYS A 98 10.84 9.84 -19.21
N ASP A 99 12.16 10.01 -19.19
CA ASP A 99 12.85 11.32 -19.06
C ASP A 99 12.44 12.13 -17.81
N SER A 100 11.83 11.48 -16.81
CA SER A 100 11.37 12.14 -15.60
C SER A 100 12.51 12.42 -14.64
N LYS A 101 12.51 13.65 -14.10
CA LYS A 101 13.47 14.07 -13.06
C LYS A 101 12.92 13.88 -11.64
N LEU A 102 11.71 13.31 -11.51
CA LEU A 102 11.09 13.08 -10.21
C LEU A 102 11.85 11.98 -9.43
N PRO A 103 12.09 12.16 -8.12
CA PRO A 103 12.80 11.17 -7.29
C PRO A 103 12.22 9.75 -7.35
N CYS A 104 10.90 9.62 -7.49
CA CYS A 104 10.20 8.33 -7.56
C CYS A 104 10.47 7.52 -8.84
N PHE A 105 11.12 8.11 -9.84
CA PHE A 105 11.53 7.44 -11.09
C PHE A 105 13.05 7.36 -11.26
N GLN A 106 13.84 7.69 -10.24
CA GLN A 106 15.31 7.65 -10.33
C GLN A 106 15.87 6.27 -10.68
N ASN A 107 15.14 5.19 -10.35
CA ASN A 107 15.53 3.82 -10.71
C ASN A 107 15.06 3.41 -12.13
N GLY A 108 14.50 4.34 -12.91
CA GLY A 108 14.11 4.15 -14.29
C GLY A 108 13.20 2.93 -14.49
N PRO A 109 13.50 2.05 -15.47
CA PRO A 109 12.68 0.85 -15.75
C PRO A 109 12.49 -0.08 -14.55
N ALA A 110 13.42 -0.10 -13.59
CA ALA A 110 13.30 -0.95 -12.40
C ALA A 110 12.14 -0.51 -11.50
N THR A 111 11.77 0.78 -11.51
CA THR A 111 10.59 1.27 -10.78
C THR A 111 9.30 0.63 -11.29
N VAL A 112 9.14 0.57 -12.62
CA VAL A 112 7.96 -0.02 -13.27
C VAL A 112 7.94 -1.54 -13.07
N SER A 113 9.10 -2.20 -13.19
CA SER A 113 9.22 -3.64 -12.89
C SER A 113 8.80 -3.96 -11.45
N ALA A 114 9.29 -3.19 -10.47
CA ALA A 114 8.94 -3.39 -9.07
C ALA A 114 7.45 -3.14 -8.81
N LEU A 115 6.83 -2.16 -9.49
CA LEU A 115 5.38 -1.96 -9.43
C LEU A 115 4.62 -3.16 -10.00
N ARG A 116 5.06 -3.71 -11.13
CA ARG A 116 4.46 -4.90 -11.73
C ARG A 116 4.52 -6.10 -10.80
N ASP A 117 5.66 -6.32 -10.15
CA ASP A 117 5.83 -7.43 -9.22
C ASP A 117 4.84 -7.34 -8.05
N ARG A 118 4.52 -6.13 -7.58
CA ARG A 118 3.55 -5.94 -6.50
C ARG A 118 2.11 -6.32 -6.88
N PHE A 119 1.73 -6.30 -8.16
CA PHE A 119 0.42 -6.80 -8.60
C PHE A 119 0.26 -8.32 -8.49
N GLN A 120 1.37 -9.07 -8.39
CA GLN A 120 1.37 -10.53 -8.23
C GLN A 120 0.57 -11.26 -9.32
N LEU A 121 0.69 -10.84 -10.57
CA LEU A 121 -0.12 -11.29 -11.71
C LEU A 121 0.00 -12.79 -12.00
N GLN A 122 1.07 -13.43 -11.55
CA GLN A 122 1.30 -14.87 -11.66
C GLN A 122 0.43 -15.72 -10.71
N LEU A 123 -0.15 -15.12 -9.67
CA LEU A 123 -0.99 -15.83 -8.71
C LEU A 123 -2.43 -15.96 -9.22
N THR A 124 -3.06 -17.11 -8.95
CA THR A 124 -4.51 -17.29 -9.12
C THR A 124 -5.30 -16.46 -8.09
N GLU A 125 -6.61 -16.34 -8.27
CA GLU A 125 -7.49 -15.60 -7.36
C GLU A 125 -7.43 -16.12 -5.90
N PRO A 126 -7.56 -17.43 -5.62
CA PRO A 126 -7.38 -17.93 -4.25
C PRO A 126 -5.99 -17.68 -3.67
N GLN A 127 -4.95 -17.77 -4.51
CA GLN A 127 -3.56 -17.52 -4.08
C GLN A 127 -3.34 -16.05 -3.74
N VAL A 128 -3.92 -15.11 -4.49
CA VAL A 128 -3.77 -13.70 -4.18
C VAL A 128 -4.59 -13.29 -2.97
N GLU A 129 -5.77 -13.88 -2.74
CA GLU A 129 -6.50 -13.64 -1.50
C GLU A 129 -5.69 -14.04 -0.27
N ALA A 130 -5.04 -15.21 -0.32
CA ALA A 130 -4.11 -15.65 0.73
C ALA A 130 -2.87 -14.75 0.84
N TYR A 131 -2.37 -14.22 -0.28
CA TYR A 131 -1.27 -13.26 -0.28
C TYR A 131 -1.65 -11.94 0.39
N VAL A 132 -2.81 -11.37 0.05
CA VAL A 132 -3.32 -10.12 0.64
C VAL A 132 -3.60 -10.30 2.13
N ASP A 133 -4.10 -11.47 2.55
CA ASP A 133 -4.28 -11.78 3.96
C ASP A 133 -2.94 -11.70 4.73
N LYS A 134 -1.87 -12.29 4.17
CA LYS A 134 -0.52 -12.19 4.73
C LYS A 134 -0.03 -10.74 4.79
N LEU A 135 -0.27 -9.92 3.76
CA LEU A 135 0.10 -8.51 3.80
C LEU A 135 -0.58 -7.76 4.95
N ILE A 136 -1.87 -8.02 5.17
CA ILE A 136 -2.65 -7.41 6.25
C ILE A 136 -2.09 -7.84 7.61
N MET A 137 -1.88 -9.14 7.82
CA MET A 137 -1.39 -9.65 9.09
C MET A 137 0.04 -9.19 9.41
N SER A 138 0.92 -9.14 8.40
CA SER A 138 2.26 -8.57 8.54
C SER A 138 2.22 -7.07 8.89
N SER A 139 1.25 -6.33 8.35
CA SER A 139 1.08 -4.90 8.64
C SER A 139 0.56 -4.66 10.06
N CYS A 140 -0.29 -5.55 10.60
CA CYS A 140 -0.74 -5.50 11.99
C CYS A 140 0.40 -5.76 12.99
N SER A 141 1.34 -6.62 12.61
CA SER A 141 2.43 -7.09 13.47
C SER A 141 3.68 -6.21 13.39
N ALA A 142 3.68 -5.21 12.51
CA ALA A 142 4.82 -4.33 12.32
C ALA A 142 4.91 -3.35 13.50
N LYS A 143 5.87 -3.58 14.40
CA LYS A 143 6.25 -2.57 15.38
C LYS A 143 6.78 -1.36 14.63
N LEU A 144 6.15 -0.20 14.83
CA LEU A 144 6.77 1.07 14.52
C LEU A 144 8.04 1.15 15.38
N ASN A 145 9.20 0.86 14.79
CA ASN A 145 10.47 1.13 15.44
C ASN A 145 10.61 2.65 15.50
N VAL A 146 10.14 3.22 16.62
CA VAL A 146 10.45 4.60 16.98
C VAL A 146 11.92 4.59 17.39
N GLY A 147 12.79 4.94 16.43
CA GLY A 147 14.17 5.32 16.70
C GLY A 147 14.23 6.70 17.31
#